data_AF-A0A2E0SMD7-F1
#
_entry.id   AF-A0A2E0SMD7-F1
#
_cell.length_a   1.000
_cell.length_b   1.000
_cell.length_c   1.000
_cell.angle_alpha   90.00
_cell.angle_beta   90.00
_cell.angle_gamma   90.00
#
_symmetry.space_group_name_H-M   'P 1'
#
loop_
_entity.id
_entity.type
_entity.pdbx_description
1 polymer ?
#
loop_
_entity_poly.entity_id
_entity_poly.type
_entity_poly.pdbx_seq_one_letter_code
_entity_poly.pdbx_strand_id
1 'polypeptide(L)' 'MTKMEFELTVGDVIECGDVHLLVVDVDECGVHFKIKASDDSEFSCEELSSASTISTRFNGIPR' A
#
# COMPACT_ATOMS: atom_id res chain seq x y z
N MET A 1 19.67 8.48 13.71
CA MET A 1 18.45 8.25 12.90
C MET A 1 17.27 8.37 13.83
N THR A 2 16.41 9.37 13.60
CA THR A 2 15.19 9.59 14.38
C THR A 2 14.11 8.70 13.78
N LYS A 3 13.53 7.78 14.56
CA LYS A 3 12.37 7.00 14.13
C LYS A 3 11.15 7.92 14.22
N MET A 4 10.37 8.00 13.13
CA MET A 4 9.04 8.59 13.15
C MET A 4 8.01 7.48 13.03
N GLU A 5 6.95 7.59 13.80
CA GLU A 5 5.82 6.67 13.83
C GLU A 5 4.57 7.47 13.47
N PHE A 6 3.76 6.92 12.58
CA PHE A 6 2.51 7.51 12.12
C PHE A 6 1.44 6.43 12.06
N GLU A 7 0.21 6.83 12.32
CA GLU A 7 -0.95 5.97 12.17
C GLU A 7 -1.33 5.89 10.69
N LEU A 8 -1.63 4.69 10.21
CA LEU A 8 -2.11 4.44 8.85
C LEU A 8 -3.56 4.00 8.90
N THR A 9 -4.36 4.58 8.02
CA THR A 9 -5.78 4.30 7.85
C THR A 9 -6.08 3.89 6.42
N VAL A 10 -7.15 3.11 6.24
CA VAL A 10 -7.59 2.69 4.90
C VAL A 10 -7.92 3.93 4.06
N GLY A 11 -7.30 4.01 2.87
CA GLY A 11 -7.36 5.16 1.98
C GLY A 11 -6.10 6.03 1.98
N ASP A 12 -5.20 5.86 2.95
CA ASP A 12 -3.92 6.59 2.95
C ASP A 12 -3.05 6.19 1.77
N VAL A 13 -2.39 7.19 1.16
CA VAL A 13 -1.47 7.00 0.05
C VAL A 13 -0.08 7.42 0.49
N ILE A 14 0.88 6.51 0.35
CA ILE A 14 2.29 6.73 0.65
C ILE A 14 3.06 6.77 -0.66
N GLU A 15 3.73 7.89 -0.93
CA GLU A 15 4.61 8.03 -2.09
C GLU A 15 6.01 7.51 -1.73
N CYS A 16 6.52 6.58 -2.52
CA CYS A 16 7.82 5.95 -2.28
C CYS A 16 8.60 5.82 -3.60
N GLY A 17 9.29 6.89 -3.99
CA GLY A 17 10.02 6.93 -5.26
C GLY A 17 9.05 6.90 -6.44
N ASP A 18 9.23 5.94 -7.34
CA ASP A 18 8.41 5.78 -8.56
C ASP A 18 7.13 4.94 -8.34
N VAL A 19 6.76 4.68 -7.08
CA VAL A 19 5.52 3.97 -6.74
C VAL A 19 4.71 4.69 -5.67
N HIS A 20 3.40 4.53 -5.75
CA HIS A 20 2.46 4.90 -4.71
C HIS A 20 1.90 3.63 -4.04
N LEU A 21 1.77 3.66 -2.72
CA LEU A 21 1.22 2.60 -1.89
C LEU A 21 -0.11 3.08 -1.29
N LEU A 22 -1.22 2.49 -1.68
CA LEU A 22 -2.54 2.75 -1.11
C LEU A 22 -2.83 1.74 -0.02
N VAL A 23 -3.12 2.19 1.21
CA VAL A 23 -3.61 1.33 2.27
C VAL A 23 -5.03 0.88 1.94
N VAL A 24 -5.23 -0.41 1.74
CA VAL A 24 -6.54 -0.99 1.42
C VAL A 24 -7.17 -1.76 2.58
N ASP A 25 -6.35 -2.24 3.51
CA ASP A 25 -6.82 -2.93 4.72
C ASP A 25 -5.79 -2.81 5.85
N VAL A 26 -6.28 -2.81 7.08
CA VAL A 26 -5.47 -2.83 8.30
C VAL A 26 -6.08 -3.85 9.25
N ASP A 27 -5.35 -4.92 9.51
CA ASP A 27 -5.81 -6.05 10.31
C ASP A 27 -4.73 -6.54 11.29
N GLU A 28 -5.04 -7.60 12.04
CA GLU A 28 -4.13 -8.17 13.04
C GLU A 28 -2.81 -8.70 12.45
N CYS A 29 -2.77 -8.98 11.15
CA CYS A 29 -1.57 -9.42 10.42
C CYS A 29 -0.69 -8.25 9.96
N GLY A 30 -1.22 -7.02 9.92
CA GLY A 30 -0.49 -5.82 9.53
C GLY A 30 -1.29 -4.90 8.61
N VAL A 31 -0.57 -4.25 7.68
CA VAL A 31 -1.15 -3.29 6.73
C VAL A 31 -1.03 -3.84 5.33
N HIS A 32 -2.15 -3.86 4.61
CA HIS A 32 -2.22 -4.33 3.23
C HIS A 32 -2.22 -3.14 2.28
N PHE A 33 -1.30 -3.17 1.30
CA PHE A 33 -1.14 -2.10 0.32
C PHE A 33 -1.50 -2.56 -1.09
N LYS A 34 -2.15 -1.69 -1.85
CA LYS A 34 -2.17 -1.75 -3.31
C LYS A 34 -1.05 -0.87 -3.85
N ILE A 35 -0.24 -1.40 -4.75
CA ILE A 35 0.95 -0.72 -5.28
C ILE A 35 0.68 -0.30 -6.72
N LYS A 36 0.99 0.94 -7.06
CA LYS A 36 0.88 1.48 -8.43
C LYS A 36 2.13 2.27 -8.79
N ALA A 37 2.53 2.27 -10.06
CA ALA A 37 3.60 3.14 -10.51
C ALA A 37 3.14 4.61 -10.49
N SER A 38 4.02 5.54 -10.10
CA SER A 38 3.70 6.96 -9.98
C SER A 38 3.35 7.63 -11.31
N ASP A 39 3.84 7.09 -12.44
CA ASP A 39 3.51 7.57 -13.79
C ASP A 39 2.07 7.20 -14.19
N ASP A 40 1.52 6.17 -13.57
CA ASP A 40 0.18 5.66 -13.82
C ASP A 40 -0.78 6.39 -12.86
N SER A 41 -1.18 7.61 -13.27
CA SER A 41 -2.10 8.56 -12.60
C SER A 41 -2.88 8.01 -11.39
N GLU A 42 -2.81 8.76 -10.27
CA GLU A 42 -3.68 8.82 -9.09
C GLU A 42 -4.59 7.60 -8.80
N PHE A 43 -4.47 7.03 -7.58
CA PHE A 43 -5.41 6.02 -7.10
C PHE A 43 -6.84 6.55 -7.18
N SER A 44 -7.62 5.99 -8.09
CA SER A 44 -9.01 6.40 -8.33
C SER A 44 -9.90 5.83 -7.23
N CYS A 45 -10.93 6.55 -6.78
CA CYS A 45 -11.86 6.07 -5.75
C CYS A 45 -12.55 4.73 -6.14
N GLU A 46 -12.65 4.42 -7.43
CA GLU A 46 -13.17 3.16 -7.96
C GLU A 46 -12.29 1.94 -7.63
N GLU A 47 -10.98 2.17 -7.46
CA GLU A 47 -9.99 1.12 -7.16
C GLU A 47 -10.08 0.62 -5.72
N LEU A 48 -10.64 1.42 -4.80
CA LEU A 48 -10.90 1.05 -3.40
C LEU A 48 -12.02 0.00 -3.29
N SER A 49 -13.00 0.04 -4.20
CA SER A 49 -14.10 -0.96 -4.22
C SER A 49 -13.68 -2.30 -4.81
N SER A 50 -12.54 -2.35 -5.51
CA SER A 50 -12.08 -3.52 -6.29
C SER A 50 -10.92 -4.26 -5.65
N ALA A 51 -10.47 -3.85 -4.44
CA ALA A 51 -9.37 -4.48 -3.70
C ALA A 51 -9.79 -5.85 -3.12
N SER A 52 -10.19 -6.77 -3.98
CA SER A 52 -10.40 -8.17 -3.64
C SER A 52 -9.04 -8.84 -3.50
N THR A 53 -8.54 -8.88 -2.26
CA THR A 53 -7.78 -10.00 -1.68
C THR A 53 -6.74 -10.64 -2.60
N ILE A 54 -5.66 -9.92 -2.93
CA ILE A 54 -4.42 -10.55 -3.41
C ILE A 54 -3.44 -10.65 -2.24
N SER A 55 -3.58 -11.73 -1.47
CA SER A 55 -2.53 -12.21 -0.57
C SER A 55 -1.56 -13.06 -1.39
N THR A 56 -0.75 -12.42 -2.23
CA THR A 56 0.41 -13.11 -2.81
C THR A 56 1.48 -13.16 -1.74
N ARG A 57 1.68 -14.35 -1.14
CA ARG A 57 2.87 -14.69 -0.36
C ARG A 57 4.11 -14.26 -1.14
N PHE A 58 4.66 -13.11 -0.80
CA PHE A 58 5.90 -12.60 -1.38
C PHE A 58 7.06 -13.34 -0.70
N ASN A 59 7.48 -14.43 -1.33
CA ASN A 59 8.65 -15.18 -0.93
C ASN A 59 9.85 -14.63 -1.71
N GLY A 60 10.57 -13.67 -1.14
CA GLY A 60 11.92 -13.32 -1.60
C GLY A 60 12.25 -11.83 -1.67
N ILE A 61 12.98 -11.34 -0.66
CA ILE A 61 14.04 -10.35 -0.89
C ILE A 61 15.34 -11.04 -0.47
N PRO A 62 16.27 -11.39 -1.38
CA PRO A 62 17.62 -11.72 -0.97
C PRO A 62 18.29 -10.43 -0.46
N ARG A 63 18.91 -10.54 0.71
CA ARG A 63 19.70 -9.49 1.36
C ARG A 63 20.84 -8.98 0.49
#